data_AF-A0A7J5XEA5-F1
#
_entry.id   AF-A0A7J5XEA5-F1
#
_cell.length_a   1.000
_cell.length_b   1.000
_cell.length_c   1.000
_cell.angle_alpha   90.00
_cell.angle_beta   90.00
_cell.angle_gamma   90.00
#
_symmetry.space_group_name_H-M   'P 1'
#
loop_
_entity.id
_entity.type
_entity.pdbx_description
1 polymer ?
#
loop_
_entity_poly.entity_id
_entity_poly.type
_entity_poly.pdbx_seq_one_letter_code
_entity_poly.pdbx_strand_id
1 'polypeptide(L)'
;MEVSHSAGAQPCSIFNLPTCVLHCLSPLLAWSFLKAGFARQGAREKQLLKDNNAFNVSSFVLRAMMSGQYWPEGDELYHAEITVPVLLVHGMHDKFVPIEEDQRMAEILLMAFLKVLEDGSHMIMMECPQAVNTLLHEFILWEPATPAPPKKDSKARPETAKARTENTKSSSEPSNARPATARQTSSNSGTVEKPDSKTKK
;
A
#
# COMPACT_ATOMS: atom_id res chain seq x y z
N MET A 1 25.06 -10.76 -2.04
CA MET A 1 24.51 -11.45 -3.23
C MET A 1 24.12 -10.34 -4.18
N GLU A 2 24.98 -10.02 -5.14
CA GLU A 2 24.74 -8.97 -6.13
C GLU A 2 23.58 -9.40 -7.03
N VAL A 3 22.51 -8.60 -7.06
CA VAL A 3 21.51 -8.68 -8.12
C VAL A 3 21.97 -7.73 -9.22
N SER A 4 22.66 -8.29 -10.20
CA SER A 4 23.06 -7.59 -11.42
C SER A 4 21.81 -7.17 -12.20
N HIS A 5 21.44 -5.89 -12.12
CA HIS A 5 20.53 -5.29 -13.10
C HIS A 5 21.29 -5.06 -14.40
N SER A 6 21.45 -6.12 -15.19
CA SER A 6 21.79 -6.00 -16.60
C SER A 6 20.57 -5.50 -17.36
N ALA A 7 20.35 -4.19 -17.36
CA ALA A 7 19.50 -3.51 -18.34
C ALA A 7 20.22 -3.51 -19.70
N GLY A 8 20.37 -4.69 -20.29
CA GLY A 8 20.79 -4.84 -21.68
C GLY A 8 19.63 -4.39 -22.56
N ALA A 9 19.84 -3.31 -23.32
CA ALA A 9 18.92 -2.87 -24.37
C ALA A 9 18.53 -4.07 -25.23
N GLN A 10 17.26 -4.50 -25.15
CA GLN A 10 16.78 -5.60 -25.99
C GLN A 10 16.84 -5.14 -27.45
N PRO A 11 17.70 -5.74 -28.30
CA PRO A 11 17.99 -5.22 -29.65
C PRO A 11 16.81 -5.40 -30.63
N CYS A 12 15.66 -5.88 -30.16
CA CYS A 12 14.46 -6.10 -30.96
C CYS A 12 13.18 -5.60 -30.25
N SER A 13 13.27 -4.50 -29.52
CA SER A 13 12.08 -3.84 -28.99
C SER A 13 11.27 -3.19 -30.12
N ILE A 14 9.97 -3.49 -30.21
CA ILE A 14 9.03 -2.87 -31.17
C ILE A 14 9.04 -1.33 -31.08
N PHE A 15 9.44 -0.79 -29.93
CA PHE A 15 9.55 0.64 -29.66
C PHE A 15 10.74 1.32 -30.33
N ASN A 16 11.69 0.57 -30.88
CA ASN A 16 12.79 1.11 -31.69
C ASN A 16 12.44 1.30 -33.18
N LEU A 17 11.24 0.89 -33.62
CA LEU A 17 10.77 1.10 -34.99
C LEU A 17 10.59 2.59 -35.34
N PRO A 18 10.69 3.01 -36.62
CA PRO A 18 10.45 4.39 -37.04
C PRO A 18 9.13 4.95 -36.52
N THR A 19 9.08 6.26 -36.25
CA THR A 19 7.95 6.96 -35.62
C THR A 19 6.63 6.76 -36.38
N CYS A 20 6.69 6.66 -37.71
CA CYS A 20 5.53 6.36 -38.56
C CYS A 20 4.99 4.95 -38.35
N VAL A 21 5.86 3.94 -38.22
CA VAL A 21 5.47 2.56 -37.95
C VAL A 21 4.85 2.43 -36.56
N LEU A 22 5.45 3.08 -35.56
CA LEU A 22 4.88 3.15 -34.21
C LEU A 22 3.52 3.85 -34.18
N HIS A 23 3.36 4.91 -34.98
CA HIS A 23 2.08 5.59 -35.12
C HIS A 23 1.00 4.65 -35.68
N CYS A 24 1.34 3.83 -36.68
CA CYS A 24 0.44 2.82 -37.22
C CYS A 24 0.12 1.69 -36.21
N LEU A 25 1.06 1.35 -35.32
CA LEU A 25 0.88 0.33 -34.28
C LEU A 25 0.20 0.84 -33.01
N SER A 26 0.07 2.16 -32.85
CA SER A 26 -0.50 2.81 -31.67
C SER A 26 -1.87 2.22 -31.24
N PRO A 27 -2.83 1.93 -32.13
CA PRO A 27 -4.10 1.31 -31.72
C PRO A 27 -3.94 -0.07 -31.07
N LEU A 28 -3.00 -0.88 -31.55
CA LEU A 28 -2.73 -2.21 -31.00
C LEU A 28 -2.01 -2.11 -29.65
N LEU A 29 -1.09 -1.17 -29.52
CA LEU A 29 -0.39 -0.89 -28.26
C LEU A 29 -1.36 -0.39 -27.20
N ALA A 30 -2.23 0.57 -27.53
CA ALA A 30 -3.27 1.05 -26.63
C ALA A 30 -4.22 -0.07 -26.18
N TRP A 31 -4.58 -1.00 -27.07
CA TRP A 31 -5.37 -2.17 -26.72
C TRP A 31 -4.62 -3.14 -25.79
N SER A 32 -3.32 -3.38 -26.04
CA SER A 32 -2.49 -4.20 -25.16
C SER A 32 -2.38 -3.59 -23.77
N PHE A 33 -2.17 -2.27 -23.68
CA PHE A 33 -2.13 -1.57 -22.42
C PHE A 33 -3.47 -1.59 -21.69
N LEU A 34 -4.61 -1.41 -22.39
CA LEU A 34 -5.93 -1.58 -21.77
C LEU A 34 -6.05 -2.95 -21.10
N LYS A 35 -5.52 -3.98 -21.77
CA LYS A 35 -5.61 -5.35 -21.28
C LYS A 35 -4.74 -5.60 -20.04
N ALA A 36 -3.59 -4.94 -19.98
CA ALA A 36 -2.58 -5.14 -18.94
C ALA A 36 -2.72 -4.18 -17.75
N GLY A 37 -3.06 -2.92 -17.99
CA GLY A 37 -3.05 -1.85 -16.99
C GLY A 37 -4.36 -1.60 -16.26
N PHE A 38 -5.44 -2.28 -16.63
CA PHE A 38 -6.73 -2.21 -15.94
C PHE A 38 -7.07 -3.54 -15.27
N ALA A 39 -7.67 -3.45 -14.08
CA ALA A 39 -8.18 -4.58 -13.31
C ALA A 39 -9.34 -5.26 -14.05
N ARG A 40 -10.19 -4.46 -14.71
CA ARG A 40 -11.38 -4.93 -15.42
C ARG A 40 -11.38 -4.48 -16.88
N GLN A 41 -12.04 -5.26 -17.74
CA GLN A 41 -12.15 -4.98 -19.17
C GLN A 41 -13.61 -4.85 -19.58
N GLY A 42 -14.28 -3.82 -19.07
CA GLY A 42 -15.68 -3.52 -19.34
C GLY A 42 -15.88 -2.38 -20.34
N ALA A 43 -17.16 -2.05 -20.58
CA ALA A 43 -17.53 -0.89 -21.39
C ALA A 43 -17.04 0.43 -20.75
N ARG A 44 -17.04 0.50 -19.41
CA ARG A 44 -16.55 1.65 -18.66
C ARG A 44 -15.06 1.90 -18.91
N GLU A 45 -14.21 0.90 -18.78
CA GLU A 45 -12.75 1.06 -18.91
C GLU A 45 -12.35 1.38 -20.35
N LYS A 46 -13.04 0.77 -21.33
CA LYS A 46 -12.91 1.14 -22.75
C LYS A 46 -13.28 2.60 -23.01
N GLN A 47 -14.38 3.06 -22.39
CA GLN A 47 -14.84 4.44 -22.51
C GLN A 47 -13.87 5.41 -21.83
N LEU A 48 -13.37 5.07 -20.63
CA LEU A 48 -12.37 5.87 -19.91
C LEU A 48 -11.10 6.08 -20.74
N LEU A 49 -10.64 5.06 -21.46
CA LEU A 49 -9.48 5.21 -22.34
C LEU A 49 -9.75 6.13 -23.53
N LYS A 50 -10.94 6.02 -24.11
CA LYS A 50 -11.35 6.85 -25.24
C LYS A 50 -11.51 8.31 -24.83
N ASP A 51 -12.11 8.56 -23.68
CA ASP A 51 -12.48 9.91 -23.22
C ASP A 51 -11.30 10.65 -22.57
N ASN A 52 -10.45 9.95 -21.82
CA ASN A 52 -9.32 10.59 -21.12
C ASN A 52 -8.09 10.78 -21.99
N ASN A 53 -8.12 10.37 -23.26
CA ASN A 53 -6.93 10.39 -24.12
C ASN A 53 -5.72 9.73 -23.42
N ALA A 54 -5.94 8.72 -22.58
CA ALA A 54 -4.89 8.18 -21.69
C ALA A 54 -3.70 7.60 -22.47
N PHE A 55 -3.89 7.30 -23.77
CA PHE A 55 -2.85 6.89 -24.72
C PHE A 55 -2.60 7.89 -25.85
N ASN A 56 -3.05 9.15 -25.73
CA ASN A 56 -2.66 10.22 -26.64
C ASN A 56 -1.27 10.76 -26.28
N VAL A 57 -0.34 9.83 -26.15
CA VAL A 57 1.07 10.09 -25.93
C VAL A 57 1.74 10.02 -27.29
N SER A 58 2.56 11.01 -27.64
CA SER A 58 3.29 10.96 -28.90
C SER A 58 4.16 9.70 -28.96
N SER A 59 4.35 9.14 -30.14
CA SER A 59 5.14 7.92 -30.30
C SER A 59 6.60 8.07 -29.86
N PHE A 60 7.15 9.30 -29.85
CA PHE A 60 8.48 9.56 -29.29
C PHE A 60 8.50 9.48 -27.76
N VAL A 61 7.45 9.98 -27.07
CA VAL A 61 7.35 9.89 -25.60
C VAL A 61 7.12 8.44 -25.19
N LEU A 62 6.25 7.73 -25.90
CA LEU A 62 6.03 6.30 -25.67
C LEU A 62 7.34 5.51 -25.85
N ARG A 63 8.12 5.80 -26.90
CA ARG A 63 9.44 5.19 -27.08
C ARG A 63 10.35 5.48 -25.89
N ALA A 64 10.47 6.73 -25.48
CA ALA A 64 11.33 7.11 -24.35
C ALA A 64 10.92 6.40 -23.05
N MET A 65 9.62 6.32 -22.77
CA MET A 65 9.09 5.58 -21.62
C MET A 65 9.44 4.09 -21.67
N MET A 66 9.29 3.46 -22.84
CA MET A 66 9.60 2.03 -23.02
C MET A 66 11.10 1.72 -23.06
N SER A 67 11.95 2.71 -23.32
CA SER A 67 13.40 2.60 -23.15
C SER A 67 13.82 2.56 -21.68
N GLY A 68 12.88 2.80 -20.75
CA GLY A 68 13.13 2.90 -19.33
C GLY A 68 13.64 4.29 -18.92
N GLN A 69 13.59 4.54 -17.62
CA GLN A 69 14.18 5.71 -16.99
C GLN A 69 15.43 5.25 -16.24
N TYR A 70 16.56 5.92 -16.47
CA TYR A 70 17.81 5.63 -15.78
C TYR A 70 18.16 6.79 -14.86
N TRP A 71 18.14 6.53 -13.55
CA TRP A 71 18.47 7.49 -12.51
C TRP A 71 19.34 6.80 -11.45
N PRO A 72 20.66 6.74 -11.67
CA PRO A 72 21.56 5.94 -10.84
C PRO A 72 21.70 6.46 -9.41
N GLU A 73 21.44 7.75 -9.18
CA GLU A 73 21.50 8.37 -7.86
C GLU A 73 20.30 8.04 -6.97
N GLY A 74 19.19 7.54 -7.51
CA GLY A 74 17.98 7.19 -6.75
C GLY A 74 18.01 5.74 -6.31
N ASP A 75 19.09 5.34 -5.64
CA ASP A 75 19.23 4.03 -5.03
C ASP A 75 18.51 3.95 -3.67
N GLU A 76 18.68 2.85 -2.95
CA GLU A 76 18.06 2.67 -1.64
C GLU A 76 18.56 3.69 -0.60
N LEU A 77 19.83 4.10 -0.69
CA LEU A 77 20.41 5.06 0.24
C LEU A 77 19.75 6.43 0.08
N TYR A 78 19.58 6.89 -1.15
CA TYR A 78 18.85 8.13 -1.44
C TYR A 78 17.44 8.11 -0.86
N HIS A 79 16.69 7.02 -1.06
CA HIS A 79 15.31 6.92 -0.55
C HIS A 79 15.25 6.82 0.98
N ALA A 80 16.24 6.18 1.62
CA ALA A 80 16.32 6.11 3.09
C ALA A 80 16.54 7.48 3.75
N GLU A 81 17.12 8.44 3.04
CA GLU A 81 17.33 9.82 3.53
C GLU A 81 16.06 10.70 3.43
N ILE A 82 14.99 10.23 2.78
CA ILE A 82 13.73 10.98 2.67
C ILE A 82 13.03 11.01 4.04
N THR A 83 13.02 12.18 4.67
CA THR A 83 12.42 12.38 6.01
C THR A 83 10.99 12.88 5.99
N VAL A 84 10.44 13.23 4.82
CA VAL A 84 9.04 13.63 4.69
C VAL A 84 8.15 12.38 4.63
N PRO A 85 6.91 12.43 5.17
CA PRO A 85 5.95 11.35 4.98
C PRO A 85 5.73 11.05 3.50
N VAL A 86 5.62 9.76 3.14
CA VAL A 86 5.38 9.31 1.76
C VAL A 86 4.18 8.37 1.73
N LEU A 87 3.24 8.64 0.84
CA LEU A 87 2.12 7.75 0.54
C LEU A 87 2.44 6.98 -0.74
N LEU A 88 2.51 5.65 -0.64
CA LEU A 88 2.56 4.73 -1.77
C LEU A 88 1.15 4.17 -1.98
N VAL A 89 0.61 4.29 -3.20
CA VAL A 89 -0.71 3.75 -3.55
C VAL A 89 -0.54 2.75 -4.68
N HIS A 90 -0.92 1.49 -4.42
CA HIS A 90 -0.74 0.37 -5.34
C HIS A 90 -2.08 -0.28 -5.70
N GLY A 91 -2.25 -0.72 -6.94
CA GLY A 91 -3.41 -1.52 -7.35
C GLY A 91 -3.13 -3.02 -7.21
N MET A 92 -3.99 -3.77 -6.52
CA MET A 92 -3.81 -5.23 -6.30
C MET A 92 -3.68 -6.03 -7.60
N HIS A 93 -4.18 -5.48 -8.71
CA HIS A 93 -4.18 -6.12 -10.02
C HIS A 93 -3.16 -5.51 -10.99
N ASP A 94 -2.16 -4.74 -10.52
CA ASP A 94 -1.09 -4.22 -11.37
C ASP A 94 -0.25 -5.37 -11.96
N LYS A 95 -0.01 -5.32 -13.26
CA LYS A 95 0.76 -6.33 -14.02
C LYS A 95 2.07 -5.78 -14.58
N PHE A 96 2.31 -4.48 -14.42
CA PHE A 96 3.53 -3.80 -14.84
C PHE A 96 4.52 -3.71 -13.69
N VAL A 97 4.03 -3.41 -12.48
CA VAL A 97 4.86 -3.32 -11.28
C VAL A 97 4.28 -4.26 -10.22
N PRO A 98 5.05 -5.26 -9.74
CA PRO A 98 4.58 -6.15 -8.70
C PRO A 98 4.58 -5.44 -7.33
N ILE A 99 3.65 -5.82 -6.46
CA ILE A 99 3.47 -5.18 -5.15
C ILE A 99 4.69 -5.27 -4.24
N GLU A 100 5.51 -6.30 -4.42
CA GLU A 100 6.73 -6.52 -3.65
C GLU A 100 7.74 -5.38 -3.81
N GLU A 101 7.76 -4.70 -4.97
CA GLU A 101 8.63 -3.53 -5.19
C GLU A 101 8.19 -2.35 -4.33
N ASP A 102 6.89 -2.10 -4.22
CA ASP A 102 6.34 -1.04 -3.37
C ASP A 102 6.45 -1.40 -1.87
N GLN A 103 6.36 -2.68 -1.52
CA GLN A 103 6.63 -3.16 -0.16
C GLN A 103 8.07 -2.91 0.23
N ARG A 104 9.03 -3.26 -0.64
CA ARG A 104 10.45 -2.97 -0.41
C ARG A 104 10.70 -1.46 -0.30
N MET A 105 10.08 -0.66 -1.15
CA MET A 105 10.18 0.80 -1.07
C MET A 105 9.63 1.34 0.25
N ALA A 106 8.52 0.78 0.74
CA ALA A 106 7.95 1.14 2.04
C ALA A 106 8.86 0.77 3.22
N GLU A 107 9.68 -0.27 3.11
CA GLU A 107 10.68 -0.65 4.11
C GLU A 107 11.91 0.27 4.10
N ILE A 108 12.28 0.82 2.93
CA ILE A 108 13.42 1.72 2.78
C ILE A 108 13.07 3.14 3.28
N LEU A 109 11.88 3.63 2.95
CA LEU A 109 11.43 4.97 3.32
C LEU A 109 11.18 5.09 4.83
N LEU A 110 11.69 6.15 5.45
CA LEU A 110 11.57 6.36 6.91
C LEU A 110 10.11 6.46 7.40
N MET A 111 9.23 7.07 6.61
CA MET A 111 7.84 7.33 6.96
C MET A 111 6.91 7.03 5.78
N ALA A 112 6.85 5.76 5.37
CA ALA A 112 5.97 5.32 4.30
C ALA A 112 4.61 4.79 4.79
N PHE A 113 3.58 5.09 4.00
CA PHE A 113 2.26 4.49 4.09
C PHE A 113 1.97 3.76 2.79
N LEU A 114 1.99 2.44 2.79
CA LEU A 114 1.57 1.65 1.64
C LEU A 114 0.07 1.37 1.72
N LYS A 115 -0.68 1.79 0.69
CA LYS A 115 -2.11 1.58 0.54
C LYS A 115 -2.39 0.78 -0.72
N VAL A 116 -2.95 -0.41 -0.54
CA VAL A 116 -3.31 -1.29 -1.64
C VAL A 116 -4.80 -1.14 -1.92
N LEU A 117 -5.15 -0.85 -3.16
CA LEU A 117 -6.51 -0.78 -3.65
C LEU A 117 -6.89 -2.11 -4.30
N GLU A 118 -7.77 -2.86 -3.64
CA GLU A 118 -8.21 -4.20 -4.06
C GLU A 118 -8.82 -4.21 -5.47
N ASP A 119 -9.61 -3.19 -5.82
CA ASP A 119 -10.29 -3.10 -7.12
C ASP A 119 -9.42 -2.44 -8.22
N GLY A 120 -8.18 -2.04 -7.92
CA GLY A 120 -7.32 -1.26 -8.81
C GLY A 120 -6.21 -2.07 -9.48
N SER A 121 -5.77 -1.63 -10.66
CA SER A 121 -4.54 -2.09 -11.34
C SER A 121 -3.58 -0.91 -11.52
N HIS A 122 -2.78 -0.90 -12.58
CA HIS A 122 -1.81 0.16 -12.86
C HIS A 122 -2.45 1.55 -13.00
N MET A 123 -3.68 1.62 -13.53
CA MET A 123 -4.39 2.87 -13.77
C MET A 123 -5.32 3.26 -12.60
N ILE A 124 -4.92 3.04 -11.35
CA ILE A 124 -5.74 3.32 -10.14
C ILE A 124 -6.39 4.71 -10.14
N MET A 125 -5.73 5.72 -10.70
CA MET A 125 -6.25 7.09 -10.79
C MET A 125 -7.51 7.19 -11.65
N MET A 126 -7.68 6.33 -12.66
CA MET A 126 -8.87 6.28 -13.51
C MET A 126 -9.87 5.23 -13.06
N GLU A 127 -9.39 4.11 -12.50
CA GLU A 127 -10.25 3.00 -12.07
C GLU A 127 -10.99 3.32 -10.76
N CYS A 128 -10.23 3.83 -9.79
CA CYS A 128 -10.67 4.08 -8.42
C CYS A 128 -10.46 5.55 -8.00
N PRO A 129 -10.89 6.56 -8.79
CA PRO A 129 -10.57 7.96 -8.54
C PRO A 129 -11.06 8.45 -7.17
N GLN A 130 -12.23 7.98 -6.73
CA GLN A 130 -12.76 8.35 -5.41
C GLN A 130 -11.87 7.81 -4.28
N ALA A 131 -11.49 6.53 -4.34
CA ALA A 131 -10.64 5.92 -3.32
C ALA A 131 -9.26 6.60 -3.27
N VAL A 132 -8.65 6.87 -4.42
CA VAL A 132 -7.36 7.58 -4.45
C VAL A 132 -7.50 9.00 -3.91
N ASN A 133 -8.53 9.75 -4.31
CA ASN A 133 -8.73 11.11 -3.80
C ASN A 133 -8.98 11.13 -2.29
N THR A 134 -9.70 10.15 -1.74
CA THR A 134 -9.87 10.00 -0.29
C THR A 134 -8.52 9.75 0.39
N LEU A 135 -7.70 8.82 -0.12
CA LEU A 135 -6.37 8.54 0.43
C LEU A 135 -5.47 9.77 0.41
N LEU A 136 -5.45 10.51 -0.71
CA LEU A 136 -4.69 11.75 -0.84
C LEU A 136 -5.17 12.80 0.16
N HIS A 137 -6.48 12.99 0.29
CA HIS A 137 -7.06 13.95 1.22
C HIS A 137 -6.73 13.61 2.68
N GLU A 138 -6.88 12.33 3.07
CA GLU A 138 -6.52 11.85 4.40
C GLU A 138 -5.02 12.01 4.69
N PHE A 139 -4.16 11.73 3.71
CA PHE A 139 -2.72 11.87 3.85
C PHE A 139 -2.27 13.33 3.96
N ILE A 140 -2.87 14.25 3.20
CA ILE A 140 -2.55 15.68 3.27
C ILE A 140 -2.95 16.28 4.63
N LEU A 141 -4.06 15.81 5.22
CA LEU A 141 -4.53 16.24 6.53
C LEU A 141 -3.90 15.47 7.69
N TRP A 142 -3.06 14.48 7.41
CA TRP A 142 -2.43 13.67 8.44
C TRP A 142 -1.43 14.51 9.24
N GLU A 143 -1.49 14.37 10.57
CA GLU A 143 -0.52 14.97 11.49
C GLU A 143 0.16 13.86 12.31
N PRO A 144 1.47 14.01 12.63
CA PRO A 144 2.15 13.10 13.54
C PRO A 144 1.47 13.09 14.91
N ALA A 145 1.34 11.92 15.52
CA ALA A 145 0.81 11.83 16.88
C ALA A 145 1.71 12.59 17.85
N THR A 146 1.22 13.70 18.42
CA THR A 146 1.93 14.43 19.46
C THR A 146 2.02 13.56 20.72
N PRO A 147 3.22 13.32 21.27
CA PRO A 147 3.35 12.57 22.52
C PRO A 147 2.51 13.24 23.62
N ALA A 148 1.66 12.46 24.29
CA ALA A 148 0.87 12.97 25.39
C ALA A 148 1.81 13.52 26.49
N PRO A 149 1.50 14.68 27.10
CA PRO A 149 2.32 15.21 28.18
C PRO A 149 2.37 14.19 29.33
N PRO A 150 3.53 14.04 30.00
CA PRO A 150 3.69 13.11 31.09
C PRO A 150 2.65 13.41 32.18
N LYS A 151 1.84 12.41 32.54
CA LYS A 151 0.92 12.50 33.67
C LYS A 151 1.77 12.83 34.90
N LYS A 152 1.58 14.04 35.46
CA LYS A 152 2.14 14.38 36.77
C LYS A 152 1.47 13.45 37.78
N ASP A 153 2.17 12.39 38.16
CA ASP A 153 1.83 11.63 39.35
C ASP A 153 1.80 12.61 40.52
N SER A 154 0.58 12.90 40.96
CA SER A 154 0.32 13.73 42.13
C SER A 154 0.74 12.92 43.34
N LYS A 155 2.04 12.88 43.64
CA LYS A 155 2.57 12.30 44.86
C LYS A 155 2.14 13.22 46.00
N ALA A 156 0.98 12.91 46.58
CA ALA A 156 0.51 13.52 47.80
C ALA A 156 1.59 13.37 48.87
N ARG A 157 2.11 14.51 49.30
CA ARG A 157 3.01 14.69 50.44
C ARG A 157 2.27 14.24 51.71
N PRO A 158 2.81 13.30 52.52
CA PRO A 158 2.27 13.08 53.84
C PRO A 158 2.68 14.24 54.75
N GLU A 159 1.69 14.89 55.36
CA GLU A 159 1.88 15.85 56.45
C GLU A 159 2.50 15.18 57.68
N THR A 160 3.29 15.98 58.39
CA THR A 160 4.02 15.65 59.61
C THR A 160 3.15 15.34 60.82
N ALA A 161 3.63 14.35 61.60
CA ALA A 161 3.59 14.22 63.05
C ALA A 161 2.25 13.94 63.78
N LYS A 162 2.15 12.73 64.35
CA LYS A 162 1.84 12.54 65.77
C LYS A 162 2.46 11.24 66.30
N ALA A 163 3.23 11.39 67.37
CA ALA A 163 3.78 10.30 68.16
C ALA A 163 2.65 9.53 68.87
N ARG A 164 2.74 8.19 68.85
CA ARG A 164 2.22 7.35 69.94
C ARG A 164 2.95 6.01 69.98
N THR A 165 3.51 5.76 71.15
CA THR A 165 4.19 4.56 71.66
C THR A 165 3.23 3.36 71.70
N GLU A 166 3.73 2.15 71.36
CA GLU A 166 3.65 0.91 72.18
C GLU A 166 3.85 -0.38 71.35
N ASN A 167 4.90 -1.12 71.74
CA ASN A 167 4.96 -2.56 71.98
C ASN A 167 4.46 -3.63 70.97
N THR A 168 5.45 -4.44 70.56
CA THR A 168 5.49 -5.91 70.70
C THR A 168 4.91 -6.82 69.60
N LYS A 169 5.82 -7.69 69.13
CA LYS A 169 5.67 -9.09 68.67
C LYS A 169 5.29 -9.40 67.20
N SER A 170 6.30 -9.99 66.55
CA SER A 170 6.30 -11.32 65.91
C SER A 170 5.44 -11.61 64.68
N SER A 171 6.18 -12.07 63.65
CA SER A 171 5.99 -13.33 62.92
C SER A 171 5.39 -13.28 61.52
N SER A 172 6.20 -13.86 60.62
CA SER A 172 5.85 -14.81 59.55
C SER A 172 5.09 -14.32 58.30
N GLU A 173 5.83 -14.36 57.18
CA GLU A 173 5.42 -14.86 55.85
C GLU A 173 4.60 -16.17 55.92
N PRO A 174 3.90 -16.68 54.86
CA PRO A 174 4.24 -16.53 53.44
C PRO A 174 3.08 -16.46 52.41
N SER A 175 3.53 -16.31 51.17
CA SER A 175 2.94 -16.64 49.86
C SER A 175 1.67 -17.50 49.81
N ASN A 176 0.77 -17.15 48.90
CA ASN A 176 -0.04 -18.13 48.19
C ASN A 176 -0.18 -17.78 46.70
N ALA A 177 0.15 -18.76 45.86
CA ALA A 177 0.08 -18.75 44.41
C ALA A 177 -1.28 -19.30 43.93
N ARG A 178 -1.68 -18.93 42.69
CA ARG A 178 -2.48 -19.69 41.67
C ARG A 178 -3.41 -18.75 40.83
N PRO A 179 -4.01 -19.17 39.69
CA PRO A 179 -3.43 -19.83 38.50
C PRO A 179 -4.07 -19.41 37.13
N ALA A 180 -3.39 -19.79 36.05
CA ALA A 180 -3.86 -20.44 34.80
C ALA A 180 -5.01 -19.91 33.87
N THR A 181 -4.71 -20.08 32.56
CA THR A 181 -5.60 -20.50 31.42
C THR A 181 -6.64 -19.49 30.89
N ALA A 182 -7.05 -19.45 29.61
CA ALA A 182 -6.87 -20.33 28.45
C ALA A 182 -7.07 -19.58 27.11
N ARG A 183 -6.48 -20.15 26.06
CA ARG A 183 -6.81 -19.99 24.62
C ARG A 183 -8.22 -20.53 24.33
N GLN A 184 -8.95 -19.90 23.41
CA GLN A 184 -9.97 -20.59 22.61
C GLN A 184 -9.94 -20.16 21.13
N THR A 185 -9.86 -21.19 20.29
CA THR A 185 -10.15 -21.24 18.86
C THR A 185 -11.63 -21.59 18.65
N SER A 186 -12.26 -21.10 17.59
CA SER A 186 -13.43 -21.78 16.99
C SER A 186 -13.58 -21.50 15.50
N SER A 187 -13.50 -22.57 14.74
CA SER A 187 -13.89 -22.78 13.34
C SER A 187 -15.41 -22.98 13.19
N ASN A 188 -16.00 -22.66 12.02
CA ASN A 188 -17.03 -23.50 11.40
C ASN A 188 -17.29 -23.17 9.91
N SER A 189 -17.13 -24.18 9.05
CA SER A 189 -17.80 -24.41 7.76
C SER A 189 -19.06 -25.28 8.02
N GLY A 190 -20.21 -25.28 7.36
CA GLY A 190 -20.67 -24.88 6.02
C GLY A 190 -21.56 -26.04 5.50
N THR A 191 -22.72 -25.80 4.87
CA THR A 191 -23.34 -26.70 3.86
C THR A 191 -24.53 -26.06 3.11
N VAL A 192 -24.64 -26.51 1.87
CA VAL A 192 -25.45 -26.14 0.69
C VAL A 192 -26.93 -26.54 0.76
N GLU A 193 -27.82 -25.80 0.07
CA GLU A 193 -28.95 -26.36 -0.72
C GLU A 193 -29.58 -25.34 -1.71
N LYS A 194 -29.92 -25.82 -2.92
CA LYS A 194 -30.75 -25.25 -4.02
C LYS A 194 -31.49 -26.47 -4.64
N PRO A 195 -32.75 -26.44 -5.13
CA PRO A 195 -33.27 -25.74 -6.33
C PRO A 195 -34.69 -25.15 -6.05
N ASP A 196 -35.50 -24.51 -6.93
CA ASP A 196 -35.88 -24.78 -8.31
C ASP A 196 -36.73 -23.61 -8.91
N SER A 197 -36.92 -23.70 -10.22
CA SER A 197 -37.61 -22.84 -11.19
C SER A 197 -39.14 -22.63 -11.04
N LYS A 198 -39.67 -21.49 -11.53
CA LYS A 198 -40.87 -21.41 -12.41
C LYS A 198 -41.17 -20.03 -13.00
N THR A 199 -41.64 -20.09 -14.24
CA THR A 199 -42.01 -19.08 -15.25
C THR A 199 -43.42 -18.48 -15.08
N LYS A 200 -43.64 -17.27 -15.65
CA LYS A 200 -44.88 -16.60 -16.16
C LYS A 200 -44.96 -15.18 -15.58
N LYS A 201 -45.27 -14.11 -16.32
CA LYS A 201 -45.92 -13.91 -17.62
C LYS A 201 -45.54 -12.52 -18.12
#